data_AF-A0A935WLL3-F1
#
_entry.id   AF-A0A935WLL3-F1
#
_cell.length_a   1.000
_cell.length_b   1.000
_cell.length_c   1.000
_cell.angle_alpha   90.00
_cell.angle_beta   90.00
_cell.angle_gamma   90.00
#
_symmetry.space_group_name_H-M   'P 1'
#
loop_
_entity.id
_entity.type
_entity.pdbx_description
1 polymer ?
#
loop_
_entity_poly.entity_id
_entity_poly.type
_entity_poly.pdbx_seq_one_letter_code
_entity_poly.pdbx_strand_id
1 'polypeptide(L)'
;MPTPSLPALASLGWSDWFAARAAPAAGEAVARVATVDRDQLLLLDGSGAFRARLAGRFRHRHDAPAHPCVGDWVCVERTGEDGPGLIQGVVARRTVLRRRAADEVAVAQVIAANVDVVVVLQAADHDFNLKRLARYLVMAAEGGAEALVGLTKADLATPETVAAQDAAIR
;
A
#
# COMPACT_ATOMS: atom_id res chain seq x y z
N MET A 1 -9.68 16.40 20.62
CA MET A 1 -8.41 16.35 19.84
C MET A 1 -8.60 17.09 18.51
N PRO A 2 -7.57 17.77 17.99
CA PRO A 2 -7.69 18.56 16.77
C PRO A 2 -8.07 17.67 15.60
N THR A 3 -9.07 18.08 14.83
CA THR A 3 -9.37 17.50 13.53
C THR A 3 -8.09 17.58 12.68
N PRO A 4 -7.65 16.48 12.06
CA PRO A 4 -6.44 16.52 11.25
C PRO A 4 -6.57 17.57 10.15
N SER A 5 -5.52 18.39 10.00
CA SER A 5 -5.51 19.43 8.99
C SER A 5 -5.26 18.83 7.61
N LEU A 6 -5.87 19.40 6.56
CA LEU A 6 -5.68 18.94 5.17
C LEU A 6 -4.19 18.87 4.75
N PRO A 7 -3.31 19.81 5.15
CA PRO A 7 -1.87 19.70 4.84
C PRO A 7 -1.21 18.44 5.43
N ALA A 8 -1.62 18.03 6.63
CA ALA A 8 -1.05 16.85 7.29
C ALA A 8 -1.52 15.54 6.64
N LEU A 9 -2.74 15.49 6.12
CA LEU A 9 -3.21 14.35 5.33
C LEU A 9 -2.57 14.33 3.93
N ALA A 10 -2.34 15.50 3.33
CA ALA A 10 -1.69 15.62 2.02
C ALA A 10 -0.25 15.09 2.04
N SER A 11 0.51 15.27 3.13
CA SER A 11 1.85 14.68 3.28
C SER A 11 1.83 13.14 3.34
N LEU A 12 0.68 12.57 3.75
CA LEU A 12 0.40 11.15 3.69
C LEU A 12 -0.20 10.72 2.35
N GLY A 13 -0.25 11.57 1.32
CA GLY A 13 -0.77 11.25 0.00
C GLY A 13 -2.29 11.39 -0.15
N TRP A 14 -2.97 12.10 0.76
CA TRP A 14 -4.37 12.48 0.56
C TRP A 14 -4.50 13.46 -0.62
N SER A 15 -5.52 13.27 -1.45
CA SER A 15 -5.76 14.09 -2.65
C SER A 15 -7.24 14.20 -2.93
N ASP A 16 -7.62 15.11 -3.83
CA ASP A 16 -9.01 15.32 -4.26
C ASP A 16 -9.66 14.04 -4.79
N TRP A 17 -8.86 13.15 -5.39
CA TRP A 17 -9.34 11.85 -5.86
C TRP A 17 -9.91 10.99 -4.72
N PHE A 18 -9.25 11.01 -3.55
CA PHE A 18 -9.71 10.32 -2.35
C PHE A 18 -10.86 11.07 -1.68
N ALA A 19 -10.77 12.40 -1.56
CA ALA A 19 -11.83 13.21 -0.98
C ALA A 19 -13.17 13.04 -1.72
N ALA A 20 -13.16 12.95 -3.05
CA ALA A 20 -14.35 12.71 -3.86
C ALA A 20 -14.96 11.30 -3.70
N ARG A 21 -14.21 10.35 -3.12
CA ARG A 21 -14.61 8.94 -2.95
C ARG A 21 -14.78 8.53 -1.49
N ALA A 22 -14.36 9.38 -0.57
CA ALA A 22 -14.55 9.19 0.85
C ALA A 22 -15.98 9.55 1.22
N ALA A 23 -16.60 8.71 2.05
CA ALA A 23 -17.94 8.94 2.57
C ALA A 23 -17.97 8.69 4.08
N PRO A 24 -17.18 9.42 4.89
CA PRO A 24 -17.21 9.28 6.33
C PRO A 24 -18.58 9.69 6.88
N ALA A 25 -19.15 8.89 7.77
CA ALA A 25 -20.35 9.26 8.50
C ALA A 25 -20.07 10.35 9.55
N ALA A 26 -21.12 10.91 10.14
CA ALA A 26 -20.96 11.89 11.22
C ALA A 26 -20.15 11.28 12.38
N GLY A 27 -19.05 11.94 12.76
CA GLY A 27 -18.14 11.45 13.82
C GLY A 27 -17.02 10.54 13.33
N GLU A 28 -17.00 10.16 12.05
CA GLU A 28 -15.87 9.45 11.44
C GLU A 28 -14.82 10.42 10.90
N ALA A 29 -13.56 10.01 10.96
CA ALA A 29 -12.44 10.68 10.33
C ALA A 29 -11.83 9.78 9.25
N VAL A 30 -10.97 10.35 8.43
CA VAL A 30 -10.15 9.59 7.48
C VAL A 30 -8.75 9.39 8.02
N ALA A 31 -8.18 8.20 7.79
CA ALA A 31 -6.81 7.90 8.16
C ALA A 31 -6.19 6.91 7.16
N ARG A 32 -4.86 6.92 7.05
CA ARG A 32 -4.10 6.02 6.18
C ARG A 32 -3.60 4.82 6.95
N VAL A 33 -3.76 3.62 6.40
CA VAL A 33 -3.23 2.39 6.97
C VAL A 33 -1.72 2.35 6.76
N ALA A 34 -0.96 2.36 7.86
CA ALA A 34 0.50 2.21 7.84
C ALA A 34 0.94 0.76 8.02
N THR A 35 0.26 0.03 8.90
CA THR A 35 0.58 -1.38 9.22
C THR A 35 -0.71 -2.19 9.35
N VAL A 36 -0.67 -3.43 8.90
CA VAL A 36 -1.73 -4.42 9.09
C VAL A 36 -1.16 -5.62 9.83
N ASP A 37 -1.57 -5.77 11.09
CA ASP A 37 -1.35 -6.97 11.90
C ASP A 37 -2.66 -7.76 12.00
N ARG A 38 -2.60 -8.99 12.50
CA ARG A 38 -3.69 -9.96 12.43
C ARG A 38 -5.04 -9.44 12.96
N ASP A 39 -5.02 -8.72 14.09
CA ASP A 39 -6.23 -8.19 14.75
C ASP A 39 -6.21 -6.67 14.96
N GLN A 40 -5.11 -5.99 14.59
CA GLN A 40 -4.93 -4.55 14.80
C GLN A 40 -4.24 -3.91 13.61
N LEU A 41 -4.63 -2.68 13.32
CA LEU A 41 -4.04 -1.87 12.27
C LEU A 41 -3.45 -0.61 12.91
N LEU A 42 -2.31 -0.15 12.37
CA LEU A 42 -1.76 1.15 12.71
C LEU A 42 -2.21 2.16 11.66
N LEU A 43 -2.90 3.21 12.09
CA LEU A 43 -3.40 4.26 11.22
C LEU A 43 -2.65 5.58 11.45
N LEU A 44 -2.55 6.39 10.41
CA LEU A 44 -2.00 7.74 10.43
C LEU A 44 -3.09 8.73 10.01
N ASP A 45 -3.40 9.70 10.85
CA ASP A 45 -4.34 10.80 10.52
C ASP A 45 -3.63 12.13 10.21
N GLY A 46 -2.30 12.13 10.15
CA GLY A 46 -1.50 13.34 9.95
C GLY A 46 -1.14 14.07 11.26
N SER A 47 -1.80 13.78 12.38
CA SER A 47 -1.38 14.23 13.71
C SER A 47 -0.45 13.23 14.40
N GLY A 48 -0.55 11.95 14.03
CA GLY A 48 0.30 10.88 14.56
C GLY A 48 -0.24 9.51 14.21
N ALA A 49 0.33 8.49 14.86
CA ALA A 49 -0.09 7.10 14.70
C ALA A 49 -1.02 6.68 15.84
N PHE A 50 -2.07 5.93 15.52
CA PHE A 50 -2.96 5.33 16.51
C PHE A 50 -3.42 3.94 16.07
N ARG A 51 -3.81 3.12 17.05
CA ARG A 51 -4.26 1.75 16.79
C ARG A 51 -5.74 1.73 16.46
N ALA A 52 -6.11 0.89 15.50
CA ALA A 52 -7.48 0.64 15.12
C ALA A 52 -7.76 -0.85 14.90
N ARG A 53 -9.05 -1.20 14.86
CA ARG A 53 -9.53 -2.54 14.55
C ARG A 53 -10.59 -2.46 13.46
N LEU A 54 -10.75 -3.55 12.73
CA LEU A 54 -11.84 -3.65 11.75
C LEU A 54 -13.18 -3.80 12.47
N ALA A 55 -14.19 -3.02 12.11
CA ALA A 55 -15.54 -3.22 12.62
C ALA A 55 -16.01 -4.65 12.32
N GLY A 56 -16.58 -5.34 13.32
CA GLY A 56 -17.06 -6.71 13.13
C GLY A 56 -18.04 -6.83 11.95
N ARG A 57 -18.93 -5.84 11.79
CA ARG A 57 -19.86 -5.76 10.66
C ARG A 57 -19.14 -5.73 9.30
N PHE A 58 -18.04 -4.99 9.19
CA PHE A 58 -17.25 -4.91 7.96
C PHE A 58 -16.58 -6.27 7.68
N ARG A 59 -15.95 -6.86 8.71
CA ARG A 59 -15.30 -8.18 8.60
C ARG A 59 -16.25 -9.28 8.11
N HIS A 60 -17.52 -9.24 8.53
CA HIS A 60 -18.53 -10.24 8.13
C HIS A 60 -19.15 -10.00 6.75
N ARG A 61 -19.18 -8.74 6.28
CA ARG A 61 -19.80 -8.37 5.00
C ARG A 61 -18.85 -8.41 3.81
N HIS A 62 -17.55 -8.42 4.06
CA HIS A 62 -16.53 -8.25 3.04
C HIS A 62 -15.52 -9.39 3.09
N ASP A 63 -15.22 -9.95 1.92
CA ASP A 63 -14.16 -10.94 1.75
C ASP A 63 -12.78 -10.34 1.96
N ALA A 64 -11.78 -11.20 2.18
CA ALA A 64 -10.40 -10.80 2.44
C ALA A 64 -9.81 -9.76 1.44
N PRO A 65 -10.11 -9.78 0.12
CA PRO A 65 -9.62 -8.76 -0.80
C PRO A 65 -10.13 -7.34 -0.52
N ALA A 66 -11.28 -7.21 0.14
CA ALA A 66 -11.87 -5.94 0.53
C ALA A 66 -11.45 -5.49 1.93
N HIS A 67 -10.70 -6.32 2.68
CA HIS A 67 -10.12 -5.89 3.96
C HIS A 67 -9.03 -4.85 3.73
N PRO A 68 -8.85 -3.90 4.67
CA PRO A 68 -7.82 -2.88 4.53
C PRO A 68 -6.42 -3.49 4.42
N CYS A 69 -5.60 -2.98 3.52
CA CYS A 69 -4.18 -3.28 3.39
C CYS A 69 -3.33 -2.03 3.66
N VAL A 70 -2.01 -2.19 3.75
CA VAL A 70 -1.09 -1.05 3.86
C VAL A 70 -1.31 -0.08 2.69
N GLY A 71 -1.35 1.20 3.00
CA GLY A 71 -1.57 2.29 2.05
C GLY A 71 -3.04 2.62 1.76
N ASP A 72 -3.99 1.81 2.22
CA ASP A 72 -5.41 2.15 2.14
C ASP A 72 -5.75 3.41 2.94
N TRP A 73 -6.73 4.14 2.43
CA TRP A 73 -7.43 5.15 3.19
C TRP A 73 -8.70 4.56 3.77
N VAL A 74 -9.00 4.84 5.04
CA VAL A 74 -10.14 4.27 5.75
C VAL A 74 -10.96 5.34 6.43
N CYS A 75 -12.26 5.10 6.54
CA CYS A 75 -13.16 5.84 7.43
C CYS A 75 -13.14 5.15 8.79
N VAL A 76 -12.82 5.91 9.84
CA VAL A 76 -12.58 5.40 11.19
C VAL A 76 -13.32 6.24 12.22
N GLU A 77 -14.02 5.56 13.10
CA GLU A 77 -14.64 6.13 14.29
C GLU A 77 -13.67 6.00 15.46
N ARG A 78 -13.47 7.05 16.27
CA ARG A 78 -12.62 6.97 17.47
C ARG A 78 -13.47 6.75 18.71
N THR A 79 -13.22 5.64 19.40
CA THR A 79 -13.93 5.29 20.63
C THR A 79 -13.27 5.98 21.84
N GLY A 80 -13.57 7.26 22.07
CA GLY A 80 -12.98 8.05 23.16
C GLY A 80 -11.52 8.48 22.92
N GLU A 81 -10.90 9.10 23.93
CA GLU A 81 -9.54 9.66 23.81
C GLU A 81 -8.46 8.57 23.70
N ASP A 82 -8.59 7.48 24.46
CA ASP A 82 -7.58 6.40 24.58
C ASP A 82 -8.00 5.06 23.93
N GLY A 83 -9.23 4.95 23.44
CA GLY A 83 -9.71 3.72 22.84
C GLY A 83 -9.18 3.51 21.41
N PRO A 84 -9.11 2.25 20.94
CA PRO A 84 -8.75 1.98 19.56
C PRO A 84 -9.79 2.57 18.60
N GLY A 85 -9.33 3.03 17.45
CA GLY A 85 -10.20 3.38 16.34
C GLY A 85 -10.96 2.15 15.82
N LEU A 86 -12.14 2.36 15.28
CA LEU A 86 -12.95 1.34 14.64
C LEU A 86 -13.11 1.67 13.16
N ILE A 87 -12.51 0.86 12.30
CA ILE A 87 -12.55 1.03 10.84
C ILE A 87 -13.93 0.60 10.35
N GLN A 88 -14.69 1.57 9.84
CA GLN A 88 -16.05 1.39 9.35
C GLN A 88 -16.07 1.11 7.84
N GLY A 89 -15.06 1.62 7.10
CA GLY A 89 -14.98 1.44 5.66
C GLY A 89 -13.59 1.71 5.09
N VAL A 90 -13.37 1.21 3.87
CA VAL A 90 -12.18 1.45 3.06
C VAL A 90 -12.57 2.37 1.91
N VAL A 91 -11.85 3.48 1.73
CA VAL A 91 -12.00 4.37 0.57
C VAL A 91 -11.52 3.63 -0.68
N ALA A 92 -12.18 3.85 -1.81
CA ALA A 92 -11.82 3.19 -3.07
C ALA A 92 -10.32 3.31 -3.37
N ARG A 93 -9.73 2.22 -3.89
CA ARG A 93 -8.28 2.14 -4.18
C ARG A 93 -7.97 2.73 -5.55
N ARG A 94 -6.95 3.59 -5.63
CA ARG A 94 -6.43 4.12 -6.90
C ARG A 94 -5.53 3.11 -7.60
N THR A 95 -4.67 2.44 -6.84
CA THR A 95 -3.75 1.40 -7.30
C THR A 95 -3.79 0.22 -6.31
N VAL A 96 -3.49 -0.98 -6.79
CA VAL A 96 -3.54 -2.21 -5.99
C VAL A 96 -2.42 -3.15 -6.38
N LEU A 97 -1.46 -3.38 -5.49
CA LEU A 97 -0.45 -4.41 -5.68
C LEU A 97 -0.96 -5.75 -5.15
N ARG A 98 -0.97 -6.75 -6.04
CA ARG A 98 -1.47 -8.09 -5.75
C ARG A 98 -0.37 -9.11 -5.89
N ARG A 99 -0.20 -9.95 -4.88
CA ARG A 99 0.63 -11.14 -4.97
C ARG A 99 -0.25 -12.31 -5.41
N ARG A 100 0.02 -12.86 -6.59
CA ARG A 100 -0.54 -14.16 -6.98
C ARG A 100 0.02 -15.23 -6.05
N ALA A 101 -0.85 -16.01 -5.42
CA ALA A 101 -0.45 -17.21 -4.72
C ALA A 101 0.07 -18.24 -5.73
N ALA A 102 0.90 -19.18 -5.28
CA ALA A 102 1.49 -20.20 -6.15
C ALA A 102 0.44 -21.19 -6.71
N ASP A 103 -0.74 -21.24 -6.09
CA ASP A 103 -1.79 -22.21 -6.38
C ASP A 103 -2.94 -21.50 -7.11
N GLU A 104 -3.43 -22.08 -8.22
CA GLU A 104 -4.47 -21.51 -9.08
C GLU A 104 -5.81 -21.22 -8.37
N VAL A 105 -6.02 -21.80 -7.19
CA VAL A 105 -7.26 -21.68 -6.37
C VAL A 105 -7.17 -20.54 -5.35
N ALA A 106 -5.97 -20.05 -5.02
CA ALA A 106 -5.80 -19.08 -3.96
C ALA A 106 -6.05 -17.65 -4.45
N VAL A 107 -7.04 -17.00 -3.84
CA VAL A 107 -7.41 -15.60 -4.08
C VAL A 107 -6.17 -14.71 -3.94
N ALA A 108 -5.87 -13.92 -4.97
CA ALA A 108 -4.71 -13.03 -4.97
C ALA A 108 -4.74 -12.09 -3.75
N GLN A 109 -3.67 -12.11 -2.95
CA GLN A 109 -3.57 -11.30 -1.76
C GLN A 109 -3.18 -9.86 -2.13
N VAL A 110 -3.95 -8.88 -1.65
CA VAL A 110 -3.56 -7.47 -1.75
C VAL A 110 -2.47 -7.21 -0.72
N ILE A 111 -1.29 -6.79 -1.19
CA ILE A 111 -0.12 -6.54 -0.33
C ILE A 111 0.08 -5.05 -0.05
N ALA A 112 -0.37 -4.17 -0.95
CA ALA A 112 -0.38 -2.73 -0.77
C ALA A 112 -1.41 -2.07 -1.70
N ALA A 113 -1.89 -0.89 -1.32
CA ALA A 113 -2.78 -0.07 -2.13
C ALA A 113 -2.34 1.39 -2.13
N ASN A 114 -2.78 2.14 -3.14
CA ASN A 114 -2.48 3.58 -3.29
C ASN A 114 -0.98 3.87 -3.26
N VAL A 115 -0.20 2.98 -3.89
CA VAL A 115 1.21 3.15 -4.19
C VAL A 115 1.31 3.68 -5.61
N ASP A 116 1.96 4.83 -5.77
CA ASP A 116 2.10 5.47 -7.08
C ASP A 116 3.31 4.93 -7.85
N VAL A 117 4.39 4.61 -7.14
CA VAL A 117 5.66 4.15 -7.71
C VAL A 117 6.14 2.89 -6.99
N VAL A 118 6.51 1.88 -7.77
CA VAL A 118 7.17 0.64 -7.32
C VAL A 118 8.60 0.63 -7.84
N VAL A 119 9.58 0.64 -6.94
CA VAL A 119 10.98 0.47 -7.31
C VAL A 119 11.37 -1.01 -7.23
N VAL A 120 11.59 -1.64 -8.38
CA VAL A 120 12.04 -3.03 -8.48
C VAL A 120 13.56 -3.05 -8.47
N LEU A 121 14.13 -3.51 -7.36
CA LEU A 121 15.58 -3.61 -7.21
C LEU A 121 16.10 -4.91 -7.82
N GLN A 122 17.19 -4.82 -8.58
CA GLN A 122 18.00 -5.94 -9.02
C GLN A 122 19.42 -5.74 -8.48
N ALA A 123 20.01 -6.78 -7.91
CA ALA A 123 21.42 -6.72 -7.53
C ALA A 123 22.28 -6.93 -8.78
N ALA A 124 23.30 -6.09 -8.94
CA ALA A 124 24.24 -6.16 -10.07
C ALA A 124 25.25 -7.30 -9.93
N ASP A 125 25.31 -7.94 -8.76
CA ASP A 125 26.14 -9.10 -8.46
C ASP A 125 25.61 -10.37 -9.16
N HIS A 126 25.52 -11.49 -8.45
CA HIS A 126 25.16 -12.80 -8.99
C HIS A 126 23.64 -13.06 -9.01
N ASP A 127 22.80 -12.12 -8.56
CA ASP A 127 21.33 -12.27 -8.52
C ASP A 127 20.59 -11.42 -9.58
N PHE A 128 21.24 -11.04 -10.68
CA PHE A 128 20.55 -10.37 -11.79
C PHE A 128 19.63 -11.35 -12.55
N ASN A 129 18.31 -11.08 -12.58
CA ASN A 129 17.34 -11.99 -13.19
C ASN A 129 16.21 -11.26 -13.93
N LEU A 130 16.34 -11.19 -15.26
CA LEU A 130 15.37 -10.53 -16.14
C LEU A 130 13.97 -11.15 -16.09
N LYS A 131 13.85 -12.48 -15.95
CA LYS A 131 12.54 -13.15 -15.86
C LYS A 131 11.81 -12.73 -14.60
N ARG A 132 12.53 -12.62 -13.48
CA ARG A 132 11.98 -12.14 -12.21
C ARG A 132 11.63 -10.66 -12.27
N LEU A 133 12.49 -9.84 -12.88
CA LEU A 133 12.23 -8.42 -13.11
C LEU A 133 10.93 -8.23 -13.92
N ALA A 134 10.82 -8.89 -15.08
CA ALA A 134 9.64 -8.80 -15.94
C ALA A 134 8.34 -9.15 -15.20
N ARG A 135 8.35 -10.18 -14.34
CA ARG A 135 7.19 -10.54 -13.51
C ARG A 135 6.78 -9.43 -12.56
N TYR A 136 7.72 -8.71 -11.94
CA TYR A 136 7.41 -7.59 -11.05
C TYR A 136 6.94 -6.35 -11.82
N LEU A 137 7.50 -6.09 -12.99
CA LEU A 137 7.03 -5.01 -13.87
C LEU A 137 5.58 -5.24 -14.30
N VAL A 138 5.22 -6.48 -14.68
CA VAL A 138 3.83 -6.86 -14.98
C VAL A 138 2.94 -6.66 -13.75
N MET A 139 3.38 -7.06 -12.55
CA MET A 139 2.61 -6.86 -11.32
C MET A 139 2.34 -5.39 -11.02
N ALA A 140 3.34 -4.51 -11.19
CA ALA A 140 3.19 -3.07 -10.99
C ALA A 140 2.22 -2.47 -12.02
N ALA A 141 2.38 -2.84 -13.30
CA ALA A 141 1.51 -2.40 -14.38
C ALA A 141 0.05 -2.85 -14.21
N GLU A 142 -0.18 -4.13 -13.88
CA GLU A 142 -1.52 -4.67 -13.56
C GLU A 142 -2.14 -3.95 -12.34
N GLY A 143 -1.30 -3.52 -11.39
CA GLY A 143 -1.71 -2.79 -10.20
C GLY A 143 -1.92 -1.29 -10.40
N GLY A 144 -1.59 -0.75 -11.57
CA GLY A 144 -1.71 0.67 -11.91
C GLY A 144 -0.63 1.57 -11.29
N ALA A 145 0.48 1.00 -10.81
CA ALA A 145 1.61 1.75 -10.27
C ALA A 145 2.72 1.89 -11.32
N GLU A 146 3.39 3.05 -11.35
CA GLU A 146 4.58 3.26 -12.16
C GLU A 146 5.73 2.40 -11.64
N ALA A 147 6.45 1.73 -12.54
CA ALA A 147 7.58 0.88 -12.17
C ALA A 147 8.90 1.55 -12.52
N LEU A 148 9.81 1.64 -11.53
CA LEU A 148 11.19 2.05 -11.73
C LEU A 148 12.11 0.86 -11.44
N VAL A 149 13.18 0.72 -12.22
CA VAL A 149 14.18 -0.34 -12.01
C VAL A 149 15.44 0.26 -11.40
N GLY A 150 15.91 -0.32 -10.30
CA GLY A 150 17.14 0.10 -9.63
C GLY A 150 18.17 -1.01 -9.60
N LEU A 151 19.36 -0.77 -10.17
CA LEU A 151 20.52 -1.65 -9.99
C LEU A 151 21.22 -1.30 -8.66
N THR A 152 21.29 -2.29 -7.78
CA THR A 152 21.91 -2.18 -6.45
C THR A 152 23.19 -3.01 -6.38
N LYS A 153 24.05 -2.77 -5.38
CA LYS A 153 25.33 -3.47 -5.19
C LYS A 153 26.27 -3.41 -6.42
N ALA A 154 26.25 -2.29 -7.14
CA ALA A 154 27.11 -2.08 -8.30
C ALA A 154 28.61 -2.12 -7.93
N ASP A 155 28.96 -1.89 -6.66
CA ASP A 155 30.31 -2.01 -6.11
C ASP A 155 30.87 -3.45 -6.14
N LEU A 156 30.00 -4.46 -6.22
CA LEU A 156 30.38 -5.88 -6.30
C LEU A 156 30.49 -6.40 -7.73
N ALA A 157 30.25 -5.56 -8.73
CA ALA A 157 30.25 -5.91 -10.15
C ALA A 157 31.27 -5.06 -10.92
N THR A 158 31.73 -5.55 -12.06
CA THR A 158 32.58 -4.73 -12.93
C THR A 158 31.73 -3.69 -13.66
N PRO A 159 32.30 -2.53 -14.06
CA PRO A 159 31.58 -1.53 -14.86
C PRO A 159 30.95 -2.10 -16.14
N GLU A 160 31.60 -3.06 -16.79
CA GLU A 160 31.09 -3.73 -17.99
C GLU A 160 29.86 -4.59 -17.68
N THR A 161 29.85 -5.25 -16.51
CA THR A 161 28.71 -6.05 -16.04
C THR A 161 27.50 -5.15 -15.79
N VAL A 162 27.70 -4.03 -15.10
CA VAL A 162 26.62 -3.05 -14.82
C VAL A 162 26.08 -2.45 -16.12
N ALA A 163 26.94 -2.08 -17.07
CA ALA A 163 26.53 -1.53 -18.36
C ALA A 163 25.73 -2.55 -19.19
N ALA A 164 26.13 -3.82 -19.20
CA ALA A 164 25.39 -4.88 -19.88
C ALA A 164 24.01 -5.12 -19.24
N GLN A 165 23.92 -5.06 -17.92
CA GLN A 165 22.65 -5.19 -17.20
C GLN A 165 21.70 -3.99 -17.43
N ASP A 166 22.21 -2.76 -17.44
CA ASP A 166 21.41 -1.56 -17.78
C ASP A 166 20.87 -1.66 -19.21
N ALA A 167 21.71 -2.06 -20.16
CA ALA A 167 21.31 -2.26 -21.55
C ALA A 167 20.23 -3.35 -21.71
N ALA A 168 20.25 -4.38 -20.87
CA ALA A 168 19.25 -5.45 -20.88
C ALA A 168 17.90 -5.08 -20.23
N ILE A 169 17.86 -3.99 -19.45
CA ILE A 169 16.63 -3.47 -18.82
C ILE A 169 15.86 -2.55 -19.78
N ARG A 170 16.58 -1.83 -20.65
CA ARG A 170 16.01 -0.88 -21.64
C ARG A 170 15.40 -1.60 -22.83
#